data_AF-A0AB38DFR2-F1
#
_entry.id   AF-A0AB38DFR2-F1
#
_cell.length_a   1.000
_cell.length_b   1.000
_cell.length_c   1.000
_cell.angle_alpha   90.00
_cell.angle_beta   90.00
_cell.angle_gamma   90.00
#
_symmetry.space_group_name_H-M   'P 1'
#
loop_
_entity.id
_entity.type
_entity.pdbx_description
1 polymer ?
#
loop_
_entity_poly.entity_id
_entity_poly.type
_entity_poly.pdbx_seq_one_letter_code
_entity_poly.pdbx_strand_id
1 'polypeptide(L)'
;MTGGVDSGAVKTPPLVGDMALWPRVRQAIYATALSRADVQWRFPECHKKNCGADHGDVDFVVRMVLDGVADSVLKELLCRAVTEPDDGEPIRAKAIAGKS
;
A
#
# COMPACT_ATOMS: atom_id res chain seq x y z
N MET A 1 9.15 -33.20 -42.35
CA MET A 1 9.33 -31.86 -41.75
C MET A 1 8.44 -31.79 -40.52
N THR A 2 8.98 -32.09 -39.35
CA THR A 2 8.26 -32.00 -38.06
C THR A 2 9.00 -31.00 -37.20
N GLY A 3 8.54 -29.75 -37.22
CA GLY A 3 9.06 -28.68 -36.35
C GLY A 3 8.51 -28.89 -34.94
N GLY A 4 9.40 -29.25 -34.00
CA GLY A 4 9.12 -29.19 -32.58
C GLY A 4 9.07 -27.73 -32.14
N VAL A 5 7.93 -27.31 -31.61
CA VAL A 5 7.81 -26.04 -30.89
C VAL A 5 8.29 -26.30 -29.47
N ASP A 6 9.54 -25.96 -29.21
CA ASP A 6 10.08 -25.90 -27.85
C ASP A 6 9.29 -24.84 -27.08
N SER A 7 8.31 -25.30 -26.32
CA SER A 7 7.61 -24.51 -25.33
C SER A 7 8.59 -24.23 -24.19
N GLY A 8 9.41 -23.20 -24.37
CA GLY A 8 10.28 -22.66 -23.33
C GLY A 8 9.40 -22.30 -22.13
N ALA A 9 9.54 -23.08 -21.06
CA ALA A 9 8.85 -22.83 -19.81
C ALA A 9 9.22 -21.42 -19.31
N VAL A 10 8.26 -20.51 -19.42
CA VAL A 10 8.32 -19.20 -18.77
C VAL A 10 8.36 -19.49 -17.28
N LYS A 11 9.56 -19.41 -16.70
CA LYS A 11 9.72 -19.40 -15.24
C LYS A 11 9.25 -18.03 -14.78
N THR A 12 7.97 -17.94 -14.45
CA THR A 12 7.41 -16.77 -13.78
C THR A 12 8.23 -16.52 -12.51
N PRO A 13 8.90 -15.37 -12.36
CA PRO A 13 9.48 -14.99 -11.09
C PRO A 13 8.33 -14.91 -10.07
N PRO A 14 8.56 -15.26 -8.80
CA PRO A 14 7.48 -15.18 -7.83
C PRO A 14 7.11 -13.69 -7.64
N LEU A 15 5.81 -13.41 -7.53
CA LEU A 15 5.14 -12.12 -7.23
C LEU A 15 5.62 -11.42 -5.93
N VAL A 16 6.77 -11.83 -5.42
CA VAL A 16 7.37 -11.50 -4.12
C VAL A 16 8.04 -10.12 -4.13
N GLY A 17 8.31 -9.54 -5.30
CA GLY A 17 8.93 -8.21 -5.44
C GLY A 17 8.00 -7.04 -5.10
N ASP A 18 6.83 -6.97 -5.75
CA ASP A 18 5.96 -5.78 -5.65
C ASP A 18 5.25 -5.67 -4.30
N MET A 19 4.88 -6.81 -3.72
CA MET A 19 4.27 -6.86 -2.40
C MET A 19 5.27 -6.67 -1.24
N ALA A 20 6.58 -6.68 -1.51
CA ALA A 20 7.59 -6.43 -0.48
C ALA A 20 7.52 -5.00 0.09
N LEU A 21 7.00 -4.04 -0.70
CA LEU A 21 6.83 -2.66 -0.28
C LEU A 21 5.53 -2.42 0.48
N TRP A 22 4.56 -3.35 0.43
CA TRP A 22 3.25 -3.18 1.04
C TRP A 22 3.29 -2.78 2.53
N PRO A 23 4.14 -3.37 3.40
CA PRO A 23 4.24 -2.93 4.79
C PRO A 23 4.63 -1.45 4.93
N ARG A 24 5.52 -0.94 4.07
CA ARG A 24 5.95 0.46 4.08
C ARG A 24 4.86 1.40 3.58
N VAL A 25 4.17 1.00 2.51
CA VAL A 25 3.02 1.75 1.97
C VAL A 25 1.93 1.86 3.01
N ARG A 26 1.57 0.73 3.64
CA ARG A 26 0.59 0.69 4.73
C ARG A 26 1.01 1.62 5.86
N GLN A 27 2.25 1.53 6.33
CA GLN A 27 2.75 2.39 7.40
C GLN A 27 2.68 3.87 7.03
N ALA A 28 3.02 4.24 5.79
CA ALA A 28 2.92 5.61 5.31
C ALA A 28 1.47 6.12 5.32
N ILE A 29 0.49 5.29 4.94
CA ILE A 29 -0.94 5.64 5.00
C ILE A 29 -1.34 5.93 6.45
N TYR A 30 -1.05 5.02 7.40
CA TYR A 30 -1.45 5.23 8.80
C TYR A 30 -0.67 6.34 9.51
N ALA A 31 0.54 6.68 9.04
CA ALA A 31 1.29 7.83 9.57
C ALA A 31 0.59 9.18 9.30
N THR A 32 -0.39 9.22 8.39
CA THR A 32 -1.21 10.41 8.14
C THR A 32 -2.40 10.55 9.09
N ALA A 33 -2.59 9.60 10.01
CA ALA A 33 -3.67 9.65 10.99
C ALA A 33 -3.57 10.90 11.87
N LEU A 34 -4.70 11.57 12.06
CA LEU A 34 -4.85 12.71 12.96
C LEU A 34 -5.62 12.25 14.21
N SER A 35 -5.16 12.69 15.38
CA SER A 35 -5.89 12.47 16.62
C SER A 35 -6.97 13.52 16.83
N ARG A 36 -7.95 13.24 17.69
CA ARG A 36 -8.93 14.23 18.15
C ARG A 36 -8.26 15.53 18.61
N ALA A 37 -7.14 15.45 19.33
CA ALA A 37 -6.44 16.62 19.85
C ALA A 37 -5.93 17.55 18.73
N ASP A 38 -5.48 16.97 17.61
CA ASP A 38 -4.92 17.72 16.48
C ASP A 38 -5.97 18.52 15.69
N VAL A 39 -7.23 18.07 15.75
CA VAL A 39 -8.34 18.64 14.96
C VAL A 39 -9.42 19.31 15.80
N GLN A 40 -9.33 19.25 17.13
CA GLN A 40 -10.36 19.78 18.02
C GLN A 40 -10.69 21.25 17.75
N TRP A 41 -9.69 22.05 17.42
CA TRP A 41 -9.83 23.48 17.11
C TRP A 41 -10.64 23.75 15.82
N ARG A 42 -10.83 22.75 14.96
CA ARG A 42 -11.67 22.81 13.75
C ARG A 42 -13.10 22.38 14.00
N PHE A 43 -13.43 21.86 15.18
CA PHE A 43 -14.76 21.31 15.42
C PHE A 43 -15.82 22.42 15.44
N PRO A 44 -16.99 22.17 14.85
CA PRO A 44 -18.06 23.16 14.81
C PRO A 44 -18.59 23.43 16.22
N GLU A 45 -18.83 24.69 16.54
CA GLU A 45 -19.48 25.06 17.78
C GLU A 45 -20.98 24.74 17.74
N CYS A 46 -21.48 24.13 18.82
CA CYS A 46 -22.89 23.82 18.96
C CYS A 46 -23.60 24.90 19.81
N HIS A 47 -24.46 25.71 19.20
CA HIS A 47 -25.18 26.79 19.91
C HIS A 47 -26.49 26.33 20.59
N LYS A 48 -26.80 25.04 20.58
CA LYS A 48 -28.03 24.51 21.20
C LYS A 48 -27.92 24.58 22.73
N LYS A 49 -28.99 25.04 23.39
CA LYS A 49 -29.09 25.00 24.87
C LYS A 49 -28.94 23.55 25.36
N ASN A 50 -28.03 23.32 26.30
CA ASN A 50 -27.64 21.99 26.84
C ASN A 50 -26.98 21.04 25.81
N CYS A 51 -26.24 21.56 24.83
CA CYS A 51 -25.46 20.72 23.94
C CYS A 51 -24.27 20.08 24.68
N GLY A 52 -24.12 18.76 24.56
CA GLY A 52 -23.00 18.03 25.18
C GLY A 52 -21.65 18.18 24.46
N ALA A 53 -21.62 18.89 23.32
CA ALA A 53 -20.42 19.05 22.46
C ALA A 53 -19.70 17.72 22.14
N ASP A 54 -20.47 16.62 22.10
CA ASP A 54 -19.93 15.31 21.76
C ASP A 54 -19.90 15.13 20.25
N HIS A 55 -18.68 15.14 19.71
CA HIS A 55 -18.39 14.94 18.30
C HIS A 55 -18.07 13.47 17.96
N GLY A 56 -18.32 12.55 18.89
CA GLY A 56 -18.05 11.12 18.73
C GLY A 56 -16.56 10.79 18.76
N ASP A 57 -16.21 9.55 18.44
CA ASP A 57 -14.82 9.09 18.38
C ASP A 57 -14.20 9.40 17.01
N VAL A 58 -13.47 10.50 16.94
CA VAL A 58 -12.80 10.97 15.72
C VAL A 58 -11.69 10.01 15.31
N ASP A 59 -10.98 9.42 16.27
CA ASP A 59 -9.88 8.50 16.01
C ASP A 59 -10.42 7.23 15.34
N PHE A 60 -11.61 6.77 15.76
CA PHE A 60 -12.33 5.68 15.11
C PHE A 60 -12.68 6.00 13.66
N VAL A 61 -13.27 7.17 13.39
CA VAL A 61 -13.68 7.57 12.03
C VAL A 61 -12.47 7.71 11.11
N VAL A 62 -11.39 8.36 11.58
CA VAL A 62 -10.14 8.49 10.82
C VAL A 62 -9.57 7.12 10.48
N ARG A 63 -9.53 6.19 11.46
CA ARG A 63 -9.04 4.83 11.23
C ARG A 63 -9.88 4.07 10.20
N MET A 64 -11.21 4.16 10.28
CA MET A 64 -12.12 3.55 9.30
C MET A 64 -11.84 4.04 7.87
N VAL A 65 -11.58 5.34 7.69
CA VAL A 65 -11.22 5.90 6.38
C VAL A 65 -9.86 5.38 5.91
N LEU A 66 -8.85 5.38 6.77
CA LEU A 66 -7.50 4.89 6.43
C LEU A 66 -7.50 3.40 6.09
N ASP A 67 -8.31 2.59 6.77
CA ASP A 67 -8.50 1.17 6.46
C ASP A 67 -9.06 0.99 5.04
N GLY A 68 -10.05 1.80 4.65
CA GLY A 68 -10.59 1.79 3.29
C GLY A 68 -9.56 2.20 2.23
N VAL A 69 -8.77 3.24 2.51
CA VAL A 69 -7.68 3.68 1.61
C VAL A 69 -6.63 2.58 1.45
N ALA A 70 -6.21 1.95 2.55
CA ALA A 70 -5.26 0.86 2.52
C ALA A 70 -5.77 -0.32 1.68
N ASP A 71 -7.03 -0.71 1.86
CA ASP A 71 -7.65 -1.78 1.07
C ASP A 71 -7.74 -1.44 -0.43
N SER A 72 -8.14 -0.22 -0.78
CA SER A 72 -8.16 0.23 -2.19
C SER A 72 -6.77 0.22 -2.81
N VAL A 73 -5.75 0.75 -2.12
CA VAL A 73 -4.37 0.75 -2.62
C VAL A 73 -3.85 -0.67 -2.79
N LEU A 74 -4.12 -1.56 -1.83
CA LEU A 74 -3.73 -2.97 -1.93
C LEU A 74 -4.36 -3.64 -3.16
N LYS A 75 -5.66 -3.44 -3.39
CA LYS A 75 -6.36 -3.98 -4.56
C LYS A 75 -5.78 -3.47 -5.87
N GLU A 76 -5.49 -2.18 -5.97
CA GLU A 76 -4.88 -1.60 -7.18
C GLU A 76 -3.46 -2.13 -7.43
N LEU A 77 -2.65 -2.29 -6.36
CA LEU A 77 -1.32 -2.90 -6.49
C LEU A 77 -1.40 -4.35 -6.98
N LEU A 78 -2.36 -5.12 -6.48
CA LEU A 78 -2.61 -6.49 -6.96
C LEU A 78 -3.11 -6.51 -8.41
N CYS A 79 -4.00 -5.59 -8.80
CA CYS A 79 -4.46 -5.48 -10.18
C CYS A 79 -3.32 -5.11 -11.13
N ARG A 80 -2.50 -4.10 -10.80
CA ARG A 80 -1.32 -3.72 -11.59
C ARG A 80 -0.33 -4.86 -11.74
N ALA A 81 -0.04 -5.58 -10.67
CA ALA A 81 0.84 -6.75 -10.71
C ALA A 81 0.32 -7.85 -11.66
N VAL A 82 -0.99 -7.93 -11.89
CA VAL A 82 -1.62 -8.89 -12.81
C VAL A 82 -1.71 -8.35 -14.25
N THR A 83 -1.92 -7.05 -14.45
CA THR A 83 -2.15 -6.45 -15.78
C THR A 83 -0.89 -5.92 -16.47
N GLU A 84 0.10 -5.45 -15.71
CA GLU A 84 1.38 -4.91 -16.18
C GLU A 84 2.51 -5.50 -15.33
N PRO A 85 2.82 -6.81 -15.48
CA PRO A 85 3.92 -7.42 -14.75
C PRO A 85 5.23 -6.72 -15.13
N ASP A 86 6.04 -6.33 -14.15
CA ASP A 86 7.37 -5.77 -14.38
C ASP A 86 8.24 -6.83 -15.07
N ASP A 87 8.55 -6.63 -16.35
CA ASP A 87 9.43 -7.47 -17.17
C ASP A 87 10.90 -7.24 -16.76
N GLY A 88 11.20 -7.42 -15.47
CA GLY A 88 12.36 -6.88 -14.77
C GLY A 88 13.66 -6.84 -15.57
N GLU A 89 14.25 -5.64 -15.68
CA GLU A 89 15.61 -5.47 -16.17
C GLU A 89 16.59 -6.24 -15.26
N PRO A 90 17.51 -7.06 -15.82
CA PRO A 90 18.34 -7.96 -15.04
C PRO A 90 19.29 -7.17 -14.13
N ILE A 91 19.16 -7.37 -12.83
CA ILE A 91 20.11 -6.89 -11.82
C ILE A 91 21.47 -7.52 -12.12
N ARG A 92 22.36 -6.77 -12.79
CA ARG A 92 23.77 -7.15 -12.92
C ARG A 92 24.41 -7.06 -11.54
N ALA A 93 24.37 -8.15 -10.80
CA ALA A 93 25.19 -8.32 -9.61
C ALA A 93 26.66 -8.15 -10.01
N LYS A 94 27.25 -6.98 -9.72
CA LYS A 94 28.69 -6.77 -9.84
C LYS A 94 29.34 -7.76 -8.87
N ALA A 95 30.02 -8.76 -9.44
CA ALA A 95 30.89 -9.65 -8.70
C ALA A 95 31.92 -8.82 -7.94
N ILE A 96 31.80 -8.79 -6.61
CA ILE A 96 32.87 -8.36 -5.72
C ILE A 96 33.94 -9.45 -5.75
N ALA A 97 34.77 -9.43 -6.79
CA ALA A 97 36.00 -10.19 -6.88
C ALA A 97 37.11 -9.40 -6.18
N GLY A 98 37.21 -9.54 -4.86
CA GLY A 98 38.41 -9.19 -4.10
C GLY A 98 39.31 -10.42 -4.05
N LYS A 99 40.42 -10.38 -4.78
CA LYS A 99 41.49 -11.39 -4.82
C LYS A 99 42.18 -11.52 -3.45
N SER A 100 42.70 -12.73 -3.22
CA SER A 100 43.55 -13.21 -2.12
C SER A 100 44.65 -12.24 -1.67
#